data_AF-A0A7Y5VY70-F1
#
_entry.id   AF-A0A7Y5VY70-F1
#
_cell.length_a   1.000
_cell.length_b   1.000
_cell.length_c   1.000
_cell.angle_alpha   90.00
_cell.angle_beta   90.00
_cell.angle_gamma   90.00
#
_symmetry.space_group_name_H-M   'P 1'
#
loop_
_entity.id
_entity.type
_entity.pdbx_description
1 polymer ?
#
loop_
_entity_poly.entity_id
_entity_poly.type
_entity_poly.pdbx_seq_one_letter_code
_entity_poly.pdbx_strand_id
1 'polypeptide(L)'
;MARKRGFPFFRVGLLLVIGSLGASVVRFYVGFAEKAADLNSNIPSERAELWPMFQRDYLFAGSAAGWLMWGGVAIMAFGIFRNFTRPR
;
A
#
# COMPACT_ATOMS: atom_id res chain seq x y z
N MET A 1 -28.84 -25.44 -3.90
CA MET A 1 -27.97 -25.09 -2.75
C MET A 1 -27.18 -23.82 -3.06
N ALA A 2 -27.64 -22.65 -2.60
CA ALA A 2 -26.88 -21.43 -2.77
C ALA A 2 -25.66 -21.48 -1.83
N ARG A 3 -24.45 -21.65 -2.36
CA ARG A 3 -23.22 -21.39 -1.60
C ARG A 3 -23.33 -19.95 -1.11
N LYS A 4 -23.58 -19.75 0.19
CA LYS A 4 -23.39 -18.46 0.84
C LYS A 4 -21.91 -18.12 0.65
N ARG A 5 -21.58 -17.42 -0.44
CA ARG A 5 -20.27 -16.81 -0.67
C ARG A 5 -20.12 -15.79 0.46
N GLY A 6 -19.58 -16.23 1.59
CA GLY A 6 -19.20 -15.34 2.67
C GLY A 6 -18.35 -14.24 2.07
N PHE A 7 -18.63 -12.99 2.47
CA PHE A 7 -17.91 -11.84 1.97
C PHE A 7 -16.40 -12.07 2.12
N PRO A 8 -15.60 -12.01 1.04
CA PRO A 8 -14.22 -12.47 1.06
C PRO A 8 -13.29 -11.39 1.66
N PHE A 9 -13.46 -11.08 2.95
CA PHE A 9 -12.73 -10.02 3.66
C PHE A 9 -11.23 -10.10 3.43
N PHE A 10 -10.64 -11.31 3.48
CA PHE A 10 -9.23 -11.51 3.16
C PHE A 10 -8.83 -10.96 1.77
N ARG A 11 -9.62 -11.26 0.73
CA ARG A 11 -9.34 -10.79 -0.64
C ARG A 11 -9.52 -9.29 -0.77
N VAL A 12 -10.52 -8.72 -0.09
CA VAL A 12 -10.75 -7.27 -0.07
C VAL A 12 -9.58 -6.56 0.62
N GLY A 13 -9.16 -7.06 1.79
CA GLY A 13 -7.99 -6.55 2.51
C GLY A 13 -6.72 -6.63 1.66
N LEU A 14 -6.49 -7.75 0.99
CA LEU A 14 -5.35 -7.94 0.08
C LEU A 14 -5.36 -6.94 -1.09
N LEU A 15 -6.52 -6.71 -1.72
CA LEU A 15 -6.66 -5.73 -2.80
C LEU A 15 -6.37 -4.30 -2.34
N LEU A 16 -6.79 -3.93 -1.13
CA LEU A 16 -6.50 -2.62 -0.54
C LEU A 16 -5.00 -2.43 -0.28
N VAL A 17 -4.33 -3.46 0.24
CA VAL A 17 -2.87 -3.44 0.45
C VAL A 17 -2.12 -3.31 -0.88
N ILE A 18 -2.45 -4.13 -1.88
CA ILE A 18 -1.80 -4.06 -3.20
C ILE A 18 -2.06 -2.70 -3.86
N GLY A 19 -3.30 -2.21 -3.82
CA GLY A 19 -3.67 -0.91 -4.39
C GLY A 19 -2.92 0.25 -3.71
N SER A 20 -2.75 0.20 -2.39
CA SER A 20 -1.98 1.20 -1.64
C SER A 20 -0.49 1.20 -1.97
N LEU A 21 0.09 0.03 -2.22
CA LEU A 21 1.47 -0.12 -2.69
C LEU A 21 1.64 0.50 -4.08
N GLY A 22 0.74 0.17 -5.01
CA GLY A 22 0.74 0.75 -6.35
C GLY A 22 0.61 2.28 -6.32
N ALA A 23 -0.31 2.81 -5.52
CA ALA A 23 -0.48 4.25 -5.35
C ALA A 23 0.78 4.93 -4.79
N SER A 24 1.50 4.27 -3.88
CA SER A 24 2.75 4.80 -3.30
C SER A 24 3.87 4.83 -4.35
N VAL A 25 3.99 3.80 -5.19
CA VAL A 25 4.95 3.75 -6.31
C VAL A 25 4.64 4.82 -7.35
N VAL A 26 3.38 5.00 -7.73
CA VAL A 26 2.99 6.05 -8.69
C VAL A 26 3.29 7.44 -8.15
N ARG A 27 3.00 7.70 -6.86
CA ARG A 27 3.35 8.98 -6.21
C ARG A 27 4.85 9.23 -6.18
N PHE A 28 5.64 8.21 -5.91
CA PHE A 28 7.10 8.31 -5.96
C PHE A 28 7.58 8.63 -7.37
N TYR A 29 7.05 7.96 -8.39
CA TYR A 29 7.42 8.21 -9.78
C TYR A 29 7.08 9.64 -10.23
N VAL A 30 5.88 10.12 -9.92
CA VAL A 30 5.46 11.51 -10.22
C VAL A 30 6.34 12.51 -9.47
N GLY A 31 6.55 12.32 -8.17
CA GLY A 31 7.40 13.21 -7.38
C GLY A 31 8.87 13.20 -7.82
N PHE A 32 9.37 12.08 -8.33
CA PHE A 32 10.69 11.99 -8.92
C PHE A 32 10.77 12.73 -10.26
N ALA A 33 9.75 12.61 -11.10
CA ALA A 33 9.67 13.32 -12.38
C ALA A 33 9.56 14.84 -12.19
N GLU A 34 8.76 15.30 -11.22
CA GLU A 34 8.66 16.73 -10.86
C GLU A 34 10.01 17.30 -10.41
N LYS A 35 10.72 16.57 -9.54
CA LYS A 35 12.05 16.98 -9.10
C LYS A 35 13.05 16.96 -10.25
N ALA A 36 13.03 15.94 -11.10
CA ALA A 36 13.95 15.85 -12.25
C ALA A 36 13.73 16.95 -13.30
N ALA A 37 12.50 17.47 -13.41
CA ALA A 37 12.21 18.64 -14.25
C ALA A 37 12.75 19.94 -13.63
N ASP A 38 12.90 20.00 -12.31
CA ASP A 38 13.49 21.12 -11.58
C ASP A 38 15.03 20.99 -11.62
N LEU A 39 15.66 21.66 -12.60
CA LEU A 39 17.10 21.62 -12.90
C LEU A 39 18.04 22.01 -11.73
N ASN A 40 17.49 22.47 -10.59
CA ASN A 40 18.24 22.95 -9.42
C ASN A 40 18.06 22.06 -8.18
N SER A 41 17.35 20.92 -8.30
CA SER A 41 17.06 20.07 -7.15
C SER A 41 18.16 19.03 -6.93
N ASN A 42 18.57 18.88 -5.67
CA ASN A 42 19.59 17.94 -5.21
C ASN A 42 18.99 16.52 -5.18
N ILE A 43 18.69 15.96 -6.35
CA ILE A 43 18.15 14.60 -6.48
C ILE A 43 19.30 13.63 -6.27
N PRO A 44 19.17 12.66 -5.35
CA PRO A 44 20.18 11.62 -5.19
C PRO A 44 20.39 10.88 -6.51
N SER A 45 21.55 11.06 -7.13
CA SER A 45 21.96 10.34 -8.34
C SER A 45 22.37 8.90 -8.04
N GLU A 46 22.69 8.62 -6.78
CA GLU A 46 23.05 7.28 -6.31
C GLU A 46 21.80 6.46 -6.01
N ARG A 47 21.65 5.35 -6.73
CA ARG A 47 20.52 4.41 -6.55
C ARG A 47 20.39 3.91 -5.10
N ALA A 48 21.48 3.93 -4.33
CA ALA A 48 21.51 3.52 -2.93
C ALA A 48 20.66 4.42 -2.01
N GLU A 49 20.47 5.70 -2.36
CA GLU A 49 19.74 6.67 -1.53
C GLU A 49 18.25 6.80 -1.90
N LEU A 50 17.85 6.31 -3.09
CA LEU A 50 16.47 6.37 -3.56
C LEU A 50 15.51 5.50 -2.74
N TRP A 51 15.99 4.35 -2.27
CA TRP A 51 15.16 3.41 -1.53
C TRP A 51 14.79 3.91 -0.11
N PRO A 52 15.74 4.39 0.71
CA PRO A 52 15.41 5.03 1.99
C PRO A 52 14.48 6.24 1.83
N MET A 53 14.68 7.05 0.78
CA MET A 53 13.83 8.21 0.49
C MET A 53 12.40 7.78 0.12
N PHE A 54 12.25 6.77 -0.74
CA PHE A 54 10.95 6.18 -1.05
C PHE A 54 10.25 5.69 0.22
N GLN A 55 10.96 4.95 1.08
CA GLN A 55 10.40 4.40 2.32
C GLN A 55 9.96 5.49 3.30
N ARG A 56 10.75 6.56 3.46
CA ARG A 56 10.47 7.61 4.43
C ARG A 56 9.36 8.56 3.96
N ASP A 57 9.40 8.95 2.69
CA ASP A 57 8.62 10.09 2.21
C ASP A 57 7.39 9.66 1.38
N TYR A 58 7.35 8.44 0.85
CA TYR A 58 6.33 8.03 -0.14
C TYR A 58 5.62 6.71 0.20
N LEU A 59 6.33 5.75 0.81
CA LEU A 59 5.78 4.47 1.18
C LEU A 59 4.87 4.66 2.42
N PHE A 60 3.57 4.79 2.19
CA PHE A 60 2.54 4.87 3.23
C PHE A 60 2.66 6.07 4.20
N ALA A 61 3.62 6.98 4.00
CA ALA A 61 3.85 8.13 4.86
C ALA A 61 2.68 9.11 4.81
N GLY A 62 1.97 9.28 5.94
CA GLY A 62 0.98 10.34 6.21
C GLY A 62 -0.18 10.48 5.21
N SER A 63 -0.36 9.53 4.29
CA SER A 63 -1.19 9.69 3.09
C SER A 63 -2.40 8.78 3.10
N ALA A 64 -3.40 9.09 2.28
CA ALA A 64 -4.57 8.23 2.05
C ALA A 64 -4.17 6.78 1.68
N ALA A 65 -3.04 6.60 0.98
CA ALA A 65 -2.49 5.27 0.69
C ALA A 65 -2.06 4.53 1.96
N GLY A 66 -1.45 5.20 2.93
CA GLY A 66 -1.10 4.61 4.22
C GLY A 66 -2.33 4.17 5.03
N TRP A 67 -3.38 4.99 5.05
CA TRP A 67 -4.66 4.62 5.68
C TRP A 67 -5.32 3.41 5.02
N LEU A 68 -5.30 3.34 3.68
CA LEU A 68 -5.80 2.19 2.93
C LEU A 68 -4.96 0.93 3.16
N MET A 69 -3.64 1.06 3.31
CA MET A 69 -2.76 -0.05 3.65
C MET A 69 -3.14 -0.63 5.01
N TRP A 70 -3.15 0.20 6.06
CA TRP A 70 -3.49 -0.25 7.42
C TRP A 70 -4.93 -0.78 7.53
N GLY A 71 -5.88 -0.13 6.85
CA GLY A 71 -7.25 -0.61 6.74
C GLY A 71 -7.35 -1.96 6.03
N GLY A 72 -6.59 -2.15 4.95
CA GLY A 72 -6.49 -3.42 4.24
C GLY A 72 -5.92 -4.54 5.12
N VAL A 73 -4.85 -4.25 5.86
CA VAL A 73 -4.24 -5.18 6.83
C VAL A 73 -5.24 -5.56 7.93
N ALA A 74 -5.96 -4.58 8.50
CA ALA A 74 -6.96 -4.84 9.53
C ALA A 74 -8.12 -5.72 9.02
N ILE A 75 -8.63 -5.45 7.82
CA ILE A 75 -9.68 -6.26 7.17
C ILE A 75 -9.17 -7.68 6.88
N MET A 76 -7.92 -7.80 6.44
CA MET A 76 -7.28 -9.09 6.17
C MET A 76 -7.13 -9.92 7.45
N ALA A 77 -6.60 -9.31 8.52
CA ALA A 77 -6.45 -9.94 9.84
C ALA A 77 -7.81 -10.38 10.41
N PHE A 78 -8.84 -9.52 10.29
CA PHE A 78 -10.20 -9.87 10.71
C PHE A 78 -10.77 -11.04 9.90
N GLY A 79 -10.57 -11.07 8.58
CA GLY A 79 -11.00 -12.17 7.72
C GLY A 79 -10.34 -13.50 8.10
N ILE A 80 -9.04 -13.47 8.43
CA ILE A 80 -8.29 -14.64 8.90
C ILE A 80 -8.81 -15.11 10.26
N PHE A 81 -8.92 -14.20 11.23
CA PHE A 81 -9.40 -14.50 12.58
C PHE A 81 -10.81 -15.10 12.58
N ARG A 82 -11.72 -14.53 11.78
CA ARG A 82 -13.08 -15.05 11.59
C ARG A 82 -13.08 -16.46 10.99
N ASN A 83 -12.12 -16.78 10.13
CA ASN A 83 -12.01 -18.10 9.52
C ASN A 83 -11.52 -19.16 10.50
N PHE A 84 -10.64 -18.79 11.43
CA PHE A 84 -10.15 -19.69 12.50
C PHE A 84 -11.15 -19.91 13.63
N THR A 85 -12.01 -18.93 13.92
CA THR A 85 -12.97 -18.99 15.04
C THR A 85 -14.32 -19.64 14.68
N ARG A 86 -14.53 -20.05 13.42
CA ARG A 86 -15.73 -20.79 13.04
C ARG A 86 -15.53 -22.29 13.32
N PRO A 87 -16.34 -22.91 14.22
CA PRO A 87 -16.34 -24.36 14.38
C PRO A 87 -16.73 -25.01 13.04
N ARG A 88 -15.99 -26.04 12.65
CA ARG A 88 -16.22 -26.82 11.43
C ARG A 88 -17.51 -27.62 11.53
#